data_AF-A0A1V9V9W5-F1
#
_entry.id   AF-A0A1V9V9W5-F1
#
_cell.length_a   1.000
_cell.length_b   1.000
_cell.length_c   1.000
_cell.angle_alpha   90.00
_cell.angle_beta   90.00
_cell.angle_gamma   90.00
#
_symmetry.space_group_name_H-M   'P 1'
#
loop_
_entity.id
_entity.type
_entity.pdbx_description
1 polymer ?
#
loop_
_entity_poly.entity_id
_entity_poly.type
_entity_poly.pdbx_seq_one_letter_code
_entity_poly.pdbx_strand_id
1 'polypeptide(L)'
;TCCGLTASSSLNTNIFPFILRGVRLIGIDSVECILDKKQDAWEKLAGKYSIKNLNEITNEISLDGIKDAYEKLLNGTAVGRYLVKIDN
;
A
#
# COMPACT_ATOMS: atom_id res chain seq x y z
N THR A 1 6.99 -9.10 5.23
CA THR A 1 7.22 -8.42 3.93
C THR A 1 7.55 -6.98 4.22
N CYS A 2 8.19 -6.26 3.30
CA CYS A 2 8.44 -4.82 3.41
C CYS A 2 8.03 -4.12 2.10
N CYS A 3 7.31 -3.02 2.24
CA CYS A 3 6.90 -2.14 1.16
C CYS A 3 6.79 -0.71 1.71
N GLY A 4 7.38 0.25 1.00
CA GLY A 4 7.38 1.65 1.42
C GLY A 4 8.57 2.05 2.30
N LEU A 5 8.92 3.33 2.21
CA LEU A 5 10.03 3.99 2.92
C LEU A 5 9.59 5.36 3.46
N THR A 6 8.31 5.49 3.82
CA THR A 6 7.67 6.78 4.18
C THR A 6 8.40 7.50 5.33
N ALA A 7 8.97 6.75 6.27
CA ALA A 7 9.77 7.31 7.36
C ALA A 7 11.28 7.39 7.04
N SER A 8 11.88 6.31 6.53
CA SER A 8 13.31 6.23 6.22
C SER A 8 13.62 5.01 5.36
N SER A 9 14.76 5.07 4.66
CA SER A 9 15.38 3.90 4.02
C SER A 9 16.24 3.07 4.98
N SER A 10 16.58 3.60 6.15
CA SER A 10 17.42 2.93 7.13
C SER A 10 16.67 1.80 7.84
N LEU A 11 17.28 0.62 7.90
CA LEU A 11 16.78 -0.53 8.64
C LEU A 11 17.78 -0.90 9.75
N ASN A 12 17.50 -0.50 10.98
CA ASN A 12 18.33 -0.86 12.12
C ASN A 12 17.96 -2.27 12.62
N THR A 13 18.75 -3.28 12.25
CA THR A 13 18.50 -4.69 12.56
C THR A 13 19.80 -5.49 12.69
N ASN A 14 19.73 -6.78 13.04
CA ASN A 14 20.86 -7.70 13.06
C ASN A 14 20.47 -9.07 12.46
N ILE A 15 21.44 -9.98 12.34
CA ILE A 15 21.26 -11.26 11.63
C ILE A 15 20.50 -12.33 12.45
N PHE A 16 20.40 -12.20 13.77
CA PHE A 16 19.92 -13.27 14.65
C PHE A 16 18.47 -13.75 14.38
N PRO A 17 17.49 -12.88 14.06
CA PRO A 17 16.14 -13.34 13.71
C PRO A 17 16.11 -14.27 12.49
N PHE A 18 17.02 -14.06 11.54
CA PHE A 18 17.08 -14.80 10.28
C PHE A 18 17.70 -16.17 10.49
N ILE A 19 18.85 -16.24 11.16
CA ILE A 19 19.60 -17.51 11.31
C ILE A 19 19.08 -18.39 12.44
N LEU A 20 18.52 -17.82 13.52
CA LEU A 20 18.05 -18.62 14.66
C LEU A 20 16.58 -19.00 14.56
N ARG A 21 15.78 -18.24 13.80
CA ARG A 21 14.32 -18.42 13.73
C ARG A 21 13.77 -18.50 12.30
N GLY A 22 14.63 -18.44 11.28
CA GLY A 22 14.21 -18.56 9.88
C GLY A 22 13.29 -17.44 9.40
N VAL A 23 13.31 -16.27 10.05
CA VAL A 23 12.51 -15.11 9.64
C VAL A 23 12.99 -14.64 8.26
N ARG A 24 12.06 -14.17 7.42
CA ARG A 24 12.36 -13.61 6.09
C ARG A 24 11.89 -12.17 5.97
N LEU A 25 12.78 -11.30 5.49
CA LEU A 25 12.45 -9.97 4.99
C LEU A 25 12.23 -10.07 3.47
N ILE A 26 11.00 -9.86 3.02
CA ILE A 26 10.60 -10.04 1.62
C ILE A 26 10.23 -8.68 1.05
N GLY A 27 11.06 -8.15 0.15
CA GLY A 27 10.80 -6.91 -0.58
C GLY A 27 9.66 -7.08 -1.56
N ILE A 28 8.73 -6.13 -1.57
CA ILE A 28 7.59 -6.09 -2.49
C ILE A 28 7.77 -4.91 -3.44
N ASP A 29 7.80 -5.18 -4.73
CA ASP A 29 7.78 -4.19 -5.80
C ASP A 29 6.53 -4.37 -6.66
N SER A 30 5.76 -3.30 -6.83
CA SER A 30 4.56 -3.27 -7.66
C SER A 30 4.80 -2.68 -9.05
N VAL A 31 5.92 -1.96 -9.26
CA VAL A 31 6.20 -1.23 -10.50
C VAL A 31 6.63 -2.22 -11.59
N GLU A 32 7.72 -2.95 -11.38
CA GLU A 32 8.33 -3.84 -12.38
C GLU A 32 7.80 -5.28 -12.36
N CYS A 33 6.73 -5.54 -11.60
CA CYS A 33 6.11 -6.85 -11.53
C CYS A 33 5.54 -7.27 -12.91
N ILE A 34 5.82 -8.50 -13.36
CA ILE A 34 5.31 -9.01 -14.64
C ILE A 34 3.77 -9.03 -14.69
N LEU A 35 3.20 -8.89 -15.89
CA LEU A 35 1.75 -8.75 -16.09
C LEU A 35 0.96 -9.91 -15.48
N ASP A 36 1.38 -11.15 -15.69
CA ASP A 36 0.69 -12.35 -15.17
C ASP A 36 0.54 -12.29 -13.65
N LYS A 37 1.59 -11.86 -12.93
CA LYS A 37 1.52 -11.69 -11.47
C LYS A 37 0.60 -10.54 -11.06
N LYS A 38 0.55 -9.45 -11.84
CA LYS A 38 -0.39 -8.35 -11.59
C LYS A 38 -1.83 -8.82 -11.79
N GLN A 39 -2.11 -9.59 -12.85
CA GLN A 39 -3.43 -10.16 -13.13
C GLN A 39 -3.88 -11.10 -12.02
N ASP A 40 -3.03 -12.06 -11.63
CA ASP A 40 -3.29 -12.97 -10.51
C ASP A 40 -3.64 -12.22 -9.21
N ALA A 41 -2.94 -11.10 -8.93
CA ALA A 41 -3.20 -10.30 -7.75
C ALA A 41 -4.58 -9.61 -7.83
N TRP A 42 -4.93 -9.05 -9.00
CA TRP A 42 -6.23 -8.43 -9.23
C TRP A 42 -7.39 -9.44 -9.16
N GLU A 43 -7.24 -10.62 -9.73
CA GLU A 43 -8.25 -11.69 -9.65
C GLU A 43 -8.49 -12.11 -8.21
N LYS A 44 -7.41 -12.23 -7.41
CA LYS A 44 -7.54 -12.53 -5.98
C LYS A 44 -8.27 -11.40 -5.24
N LEU A 45 -7.95 -10.14 -5.52
CA LEU A 45 -8.64 -8.98 -4.91
C LEU A 45 -10.11 -8.90 -5.30
N ALA A 46 -10.47 -9.27 -6.53
CA ALA A 46 -11.86 -9.32 -6.99
C ALA A 46 -12.64 -10.51 -6.39
N GLY A 47 -11.95 -11.61 -6.08
CA GLY A 47 -12.55 -12.84 -5.54
C GLY A 47 -12.18 -13.09 -4.07
N LYS A 48 -11.29 -14.05 -3.85
CA LYS A 48 -10.97 -14.62 -2.53
C LYS A 48 -10.55 -13.58 -1.48
N TYR A 49 -9.90 -12.50 -1.90
CA TYR A 49 -9.40 -11.42 -1.04
C TYR A 49 -10.22 -10.13 -1.16
N SER A 50 -11.46 -10.24 -1.63
CA SER A 50 -12.43 -9.13 -1.65
C SER A 50 -12.53 -8.45 -0.28
N ILE A 51 -12.34 -7.13 -0.27
CA ILE A 51 -12.42 -6.30 0.93
C ILE A 51 -13.88 -5.85 1.09
N LYS A 52 -14.64 -6.54 1.95
CA LYS A 52 -16.07 -6.27 2.16
C LYS A 52 -16.35 -4.84 2.62
N ASN A 53 -15.46 -4.28 3.44
CA ASN A 53 -15.66 -2.97 4.07
C ASN A 53 -14.81 -1.88 3.39
N LEU A 54 -14.50 -2.02 2.10
CA LEU A 54 -13.64 -1.05 1.38
C LEU A 54 -14.22 0.37 1.42
N ASN A 55 -15.56 0.49 1.35
CA ASN A 55 -16.24 1.78 1.42
C ASN A 55 -16.06 2.47 2.78
N GLU A 56 -15.92 1.73 3.89
CA GLU A 56 -15.74 2.29 5.23
C GLU A 56 -14.36 2.96 5.41
N ILE A 57 -13.36 2.52 4.63
CA ILE A 57 -12.01 3.08 4.66
C ILE A 57 -11.75 4.04 3.50
N THR A 58 -12.75 4.29 2.63
CA THR A 58 -12.60 5.12 1.45
C THR A 58 -13.08 6.54 1.72
N ASN A 59 -12.21 7.51 1.49
CA ASN A 59 -12.50 8.93 1.50
C ASN A 59 -12.61 9.42 0.05
N GLU A 60 -13.82 9.61 -0.44
CA GLU A 60 -14.03 10.18 -1.79
C GLU A 60 -13.76 11.70 -1.77
N ILE A 61 -12.97 12.17 -2.73
CA ILE A 61 -12.60 13.58 -2.90
C ILE A 61 -12.74 13.98 -4.37
N SER A 62 -12.99 15.27 -4.62
CA SER A 62 -12.86 15.84 -5.96
C SER A 62 -11.37 16.06 -6.31
N LEU A 63 -11.11 16.40 -7.57
CA LEU A 63 -9.77 16.78 -8.03
C LEU A 63 -9.19 17.96 -7.23
N ASP A 64 -10.01 18.95 -6.88
CA ASP A 64 -9.60 20.10 -6.07
C ASP A 64 -9.18 19.71 -4.64
N GLY A 65 -9.71 18.60 -4.12
CA GLY A 65 -9.40 18.09 -2.78
C GLY A 65 -8.04 17.39 -2.67
N ILE A 66 -7.31 17.20 -3.78
CA ILE A 66 -6.03 16.48 -3.79
C ILE A 66 -5.00 17.19 -2.91
N LYS A 67 -4.92 18.51 -2.94
CA LYS A 67 -3.91 19.27 -2.19
C LYS A 67 -4.01 19.00 -0.69
N ASP A 68 -5.22 19.13 -0.13
CA ASP A 68 -5.48 18.91 1.30
C ASP A 68 -5.22 17.45 1.71
N ALA A 69 -5.60 16.49 0.85
CA ALA A 69 -5.33 15.07 1.10
C ALA A 69 -3.82 14.76 1.08
N TYR A 70 -3.07 15.38 0.17
CA TYR A 70 -1.63 15.23 0.05
C TYR A 70 -0.88 15.82 1.25
N GLU A 71 -1.29 16.98 1.74
CA GLU A 71 -0.73 17.58 2.97
C GLU A 71 -0.93 16.66 4.18
N LYS A 72 -2.11 16.04 4.34
CA LYS A 72 -2.36 15.02 5.38
C LYS A 72 -1.45 13.80 5.22
N LEU A 73 -1.24 13.35 3.98
CA LEU A 73 -0.38 12.20 3.69
C LEU A 73 1.07 12.46 4.09
N LEU A 74 1.62 13.63 3.73
CA LEU A 74 2.99 14.02 4.09
C LEU A 74 3.16 14.19 5.61
N ASN A 75 2.13 14.71 6.29
CA ASN A 75 2.12 14.85 7.74
C ASN A 75 1.87 13.52 8.49
N GLY A 76 1.67 12.41 7.78
CA GLY A 76 1.42 11.10 8.38
C GLY A 76 0.06 10.97 9.09
N THR A 77 -0.89 11.87 8.79
CA THR A 77 -2.23 11.89 9.41
C THR A 77 -3.33 11.36 8.50
N ALA A 78 -3.00 11.03 7.24
CA ALA A 78 -3.91 10.37 6.32
C ALA A 78 -4.22 8.93 6.78
N VAL A 79 -5.51 8.57 6.83
CA VAL A 79 -6.00 7.25 7.21
C VAL A 79 -6.94 6.72 6.13
N GLY A 80 -6.81 5.43 5.80
CA GLY A 80 -7.64 4.77 4.78
C GLY A 80 -7.14 4.99 3.37
N ARG A 81 -8.06 5.07 2.41
CA ARG A 81 -7.80 5.19 0.98
C ARG A 81 -8.54 6.40 0.43
N TYR A 82 -7.86 7.25 -0.33
CA TYR A 82 -8.49 8.38 -1.01
C TYR A 82 -8.90 7.96 -2.41
N LEU A 83 -10.17 8.19 -2.76
CA LEU A 83 -10.72 7.96 -4.10
C LEU A 83 -10.96 9.33 -4.74
N VAL A 84 -10.18 9.66 -5.76
CA VAL A 84 -10.39 10.90 -6.52
C VAL A 84 -11.45 10.65 -7.57
N LYS A 85 -12.58 11.35 -7.47
CA LYS A 85 -13.60 11.37 -8.51
C LYS A 85 -13.14 12.30 -9.64
N ILE A 86 -13.05 11.75 -10.84
CA ILE A 86 -12.73 12.48 -12.07
C ILE A 86 -14.01 12.53 -12.90
N ASP A 87 -14.42 13.74 -13.29
CA ASP A 87 -15.53 13.90 -14.24
C ASP A 87 -15.02 13.57 -15.65
N ASN A 88 -15.78 12.76 -16.39
CA ASN A 88 -15.50 12.42 -17.79
C ASN A 88 -15.91 13.55 -18.73
#